data_AF-A0A438F340-F1
#
_entry.id   AF-A0A438F340-F1
#
_cell.length_a   1.000
_cell.length_b   1.000
_cell.length_c   1.000
_cell.angle_alpha   90.00
_cell.angle_beta   90.00
_cell.angle_gamma   90.00
#
_symmetry.space_group_name_H-M   'P 1'
#
loop_
_entity.id
_entity.type
_entity.pdbx_description
1 polymer ?
#
loop_
_entity_poly.entity_id
_entity_poly.type
_entity_poly.pdbx_seq_one_letter_code
_entity_poly.pdbx_strand_id
1 'polypeptide(L)'
;MMVRNLRNPLHIEAWGSLLYLTVTRPDLMFPASLLSRFMSSPSNVHMGVAKRVLKYVKGTTNLGIWYLKTGGVKLDGYADSDWAGSVDDMKSTSGYAFTIGSGVICWNSRKQEVVAQSTTEAEYISLAAAANQAIWLRKLLAD
;
A
#
# COMPACT_ATOMS: atom_id res chain seq x y z
N MET A 1 -33.69 -10.93 -21.20
CA MET A 1 -33.07 -9.58 -21.21
C MET A 1 -31.64 -9.74 -20.70
N MET A 2 -30.66 -9.60 -21.60
CA MET A 2 -29.23 -9.80 -21.34
C MET A 2 -28.64 -8.62 -20.56
N VAL A 3 -27.97 -8.88 -19.43
CA VAL A 3 -26.79 -8.12 -19.00
C VAL A 3 -25.79 -9.11 -18.39
N ARG A 4 -25.01 -9.76 -19.25
CA ARG A 4 -23.74 -10.36 -18.81
C ARG A 4 -22.77 -9.20 -18.62
N ASN A 5 -22.60 -8.76 -17.38
CA ASN A 5 -21.50 -7.88 -17.01
C ASN A 5 -20.20 -8.67 -17.22
N LEU A 6 -19.58 -8.52 -18.39
CA LEU A 6 -18.32 -9.14 -18.73
C LEU A 6 -17.22 -8.49 -17.91
N ARG A 7 -16.95 -9.07 -16.74
CA ARG A 7 -15.76 -8.80 -15.94
C ARG A 7 -14.56 -9.24 -16.78
N ASN A 8 -13.88 -8.30 -17.43
CA ASN A 8 -12.73 -8.61 -18.27
C ASN A 8 -11.62 -9.25 -17.42
N PRO A 9 -11.25 -10.53 -17.64
CA PRO A 9 -10.33 -11.27 -16.77
C PRO A 9 -8.94 -10.63 -16.72
N LEU A 10 -8.54 -9.95 -17.79
CA LEU A 10 -7.26 -9.25 -17.93
C LEU A 10 -7.03 -8.17 -16.87
N HIS A 11 -8.08 -7.49 -16.39
CA HIS A 11 -7.89 -6.47 -15.35
C HIS A 11 -7.56 -7.14 -14.01
N ILE A 12 -8.28 -8.19 -13.65
CA ILE A 12 -8.11 -8.93 -12.39
C ILE A 12 -6.72 -9.55 -12.30
N GLU A 13 -6.26 -10.15 -13.38
CA GLU A 13 -4.91 -10.72 -13.47
C GLU A 13 -3.81 -9.65 -13.32
N ALA A 14 -3.99 -8.49 -13.97
CA ALA A 14 -3.04 -7.38 -13.84
C ALA A 14 -2.97 -6.83 -12.40
N TRP A 15 -4.09 -6.77 -11.67
CA TRP A 15 -4.07 -6.36 -10.27
C TRP A 15 -3.47 -7.41 -9.34
N GLY A 16 -3.79 -8.69 -9.57
CA GLY A 16 -3.19 -9.79 -8.81
C GLY A 16 -1.66 -9.80 -8.92
N SER A 17 -1.14 -9.64 -10.14
CA SER A 17 0.31 -9.53 -10.36
C SER A 17 0.92 -8.27 -9.74
N LEU A 18 0.22 -7.13 -9.76
CA LEU A 18 0.69 -5.92 -9.08
C LEU A 18 0.72 -6.09 -7.55
N LEU A 19 -0.32 -6.69 -6.96
CA LEU A 19 -0.37 -7.00 -5.53
C LEU A 19 0.73 -7.99 -5.13
N TYR A 20 1.09 -8.91 -6.00
CA TYR A 20 2.23 -9.81 -5.75
C TYR A 20 3.56 -9.04 -5.69
N LEU A 21 3.76 -8.06 -6.58
CA LEU A 21 4.98 -7.24 -6.59
C LEU A 21 5.14 -6.36 -5.36
N THR A 22 4.05 -5.98 -4.67
CA THR A 22 4.16 -5.13 -3.47
C THR A 22 4.89 -5.82 -2.31
N VAL A 23 5.06 -7.15 -2.36
CA VAL A 23 5.82 -7.94 -1.36
C VAL A 23 7.31 -7.64 -1.42
N THR A 24 7.86 -7.30 -2.58
CA THR A 24 9.29 -6.95 -2.74
C THR A 24 9.51 -5.47 -3.01
N ARG A 25 8.45 -4.74 -3.38
CA ARG A 25 8.49 -3.34 -3.78
C ARG A 25 7.52 -2.46 -2.99
N PRO A 26 7.96 -1.87 -1.88
CA PRO A 26 7.11 -1.05 -1.00
C PRO A 26 6.59 0.21 -1.68
N ASP A 27 7.33 0.74 -2.65
CA ASP A 27 6.96 1.90 -3.45
C ASP A 27 5.68 1.68 -4.28
N LEU A 28 5.33 0.42 -4.58
CA LEU A 28 4.11 0.07 -5.32
C LEU A 28 2.88 -0.07 -4.41
N MET A 29 3.04 0.02 -3.09
CA MET A 29 1.96 -0.27 -2.14
C MET A 29 0.77 0.67 -2.30
N PHE A 30 1.03 1.98 -2.43
CA PHE A 30 -0.04 2.97 -2.68
C PHE A 30 -0.77 2.77 -4.01
N PRO A 31 -0.10 2.72 -5.19
CA PRO A 31 -0.82 2.53 -6.44
C PRO A 31 -1.57 1.18 -6.50
N ALA A 32 -1.04 0.12 -5.88
CA ALA A 32 -1.74 -1.15 -5.78
C ALA A 32 -2.98 -1.06 -4.89
N SER A 33 -2.90 -0.39 -3.72
CA SER A 33 -4.02 -0.19 -2.81
C SER A 33 -5.09 0.76 -3.35
N LEU A 34 -4.71 1.70 -4.23
CA LEU A 34 -5.65 2.56 -4.94
C LEU A 34 -6.41 1.77 -6.01
N LEU A 35 -5.69 1.02 -6.84
CA LEU A 35 -6.28 0.24 -7.92
C LEU A 35 -7.19 -0.89 -7.41
N SER A 36 -6.85 -1.49 -6.27
CA SER A 36 -7.67 -2.56 -5.66
C SER A 36 -9.08 -2.11 -5.30
N ARG A 37 -9.29 -0.81 -5.01
CA ARG A 37 -10.60 -0.21 -4.71
C ARG A 37 -11.61 -0.36 -5.85
N PHE A 38 -11.12 -0.42 -7.09
CA PHE A 38 -11.93 -0.48 -8.30
C PHE A 38 -12.02 -1.88 -8.92
N MET A 39 -11.58 -2.93 -8.22
CA MET A 39 -11.63 -4.31 -8.71
C MET A 39 -13.06 -4.83 -8.92
N SER A 40 -14.04 -4.30 -8.17
CA SER A 40 -15.44 -4.67 -8.31
C SER A 40 -16.02 -4.23 -9.66
N SER A 41 -15.63 -3.03 -10.13
CA SER A 41 -16.08 -2.42 -11.38
C SER A 41 -14.90 -1.70 -12.09
N PRO A 42 -14.08 -2.44 -12.86
CA PRO A 42 -12.97 -1.89 -13.64
C PRO A 42 -13.45 -0.85 -14.67
N SER A 43 -12.68 0.23 -14.86
CA SER A 43 -12.86 1.15 -15.99
C SER A 43 -11.60 1.17 -16.86
N ASN A 44 -11.74 1.65 -18.10
CA ASN A 44 -10.58 1.85 -18.99
C ASN A 44 -9.59 2.86 -18.43
N VAL A 45 -10.05 3.82 -17.62
CA VAL A 45 -9.20 4.79 -16.91
C VAL A 45 -8.31 4.06 -15.89
N HIS A 46 -8.91 3.19 -15.07
CA HIS A 46 -8.17 2.39 -14.08
C HIS A 46 -7.13 1.47 -14.76
N MET A 47 -7.47 0.92 -15.94
CA MET A 47 -6.52 0.12 -16.71
C MET A 47 -5.38 0.94 -17.30
N GLY A 48 -5.64 2.19 -17.70
CA GLY A 48 -4.59 3.14 -18.12
C GLY A 48 -3.60 3.42 -16.98
N VAL A 49 -4.11 3.63 -15.76
CA VAL A 49 -3.26 3.79 -14.56
C VAL A 49 -2.47 2.52 -14.27
N ALA A 50 -3.10 1.35 -14.30
CA ALA A 50 -2.42 0.06 -14.10
C ALA A 50 -1.28 -0.15 -15.12
N LYS A 51 -1.53 0.13 -16.41
CA LYS A 51 -0.48 0.08 -17.45
C LYS A 51 0.67 1.04 -17.18
N ARG A 52 0.39 2.24 -16.66
CA ARG A 52 1.44 3.20 -16.27
C ARG A 52 2.30 2.66 -15.13
N VAL A 53 1.69 2.04 -14.12
CA VAL A 53 2.41 1.39 -13.02
C VAL A 53 3.26 0.24 -13.55
N LEU A 54 2.72 -0.63 -14.42
CA LEU A 54 3.49 -1.72 -15.04
C LEU A 54 4.66 -1.21 -15.90
N LYS A 55 4.48 -0.10 -16.62
CA LYS A 55 5.56 0.57 -17.37
C LYS A 55 6.65 1.09 -16.43
N TYR A 56 6.27 1.65 -15.29
CA TYR A 56 7.23 2.08 -14.26
C TYR A 56 8.00 0.88 -13.69
N VAL A 57 7.32 -0.22 -13.37
CA VAL A 57 7.97 -1.46 -12.91
C VAL A 57 8.96 -1.98 -13.94
N LYS A 58 8.56 -2.03 -15.22
CA LYS A 58 9.43 -2.46 -16.32
C LYS A 58 10.69 -1.58 -16.47
N GLY A 59 10.58 -0.28 -16.21
CA GLY A 59 11.72 0.64 -16.24
C GLY A 59 12.59 0.60 -14.98
N THR A 60 12.12 -0.03 -13.91
CA THR A 60 12.78 -0.05 -12.59
C THR A 60 12.97 -1.47 -12.08
N THR A 61 13.20 -2.44 -12.97
CA THR A 61 13.43 -3.85 -12.64
C THR A 61 14.66 -4.06 -11.76
N ASN A 62 15.59 -3.12 -11.77
CA ASN A 62 16.83 -3.18 -11.01
C ASN A 62 16.67 -2.62 -9.58
N LEU A 63 15.49 -2.09 -9.23
CA LEU A 63 15.19 -1.59 -7.90
C LEU A 63 14.55 -2.69 -7.05
N GLY A 64 14.96 -2.78 -5.80
CA GLY A 64 14.45 -3.72 -4.81
C GLY A 64 15.02 -3.41 -3.43
N ILE A 65 14.56 -4.16 -2.42
CA ILE A 65 15.08 -4.04 -1.06
C ILE A 65 16.36 -4.86 -0.95
N TRP A 66 17.43 -4.24 -0.44
CA TRP A 66 18.70 -4.89 -0.17
C TRP A 66 18.93 -4.94 1.34
N TYR A 67 19.18 -6.13 1.87
CA TYR A 67 19.55 -6.32 3.27
C TYR A 67 21.05 -6.50 3.40
N LEU A 68 21.69 -5.51 4.00
CA LEU A 68 23.08 -5.53 4.42
C LEU A 68 23.16 -5.90 5.90
N LYS A 69 24.18 -6.66 6.28
CA LYS A 69 24.45 -6.97 7.68
C LYS A 69 24.87 -5.69 8.40
N THR A 70 23.99 -5.17 9.24
CA THR A 70 24.26 -4.03 10.12
C THR A 70 24.47 -4.54 11.55
N GLY A 71 25.36 -3.90 12.31
CA GLY A 71 25.54 -4.22 13.73
C GLY A 71 24.35 -3.71 14.56
N GLY A 72 23.47 -4.62 14.96
CA GLY A 72 22.35 -4.35 15.87
C GLY A 72 20.97 -4.51 15.22
N VAL A 73 20.03 -5.08 15.99
CA VAL A 73 18.61 -5.16 15.63
C VAL A 73 17.91 -3.98 16.29
N LYS A 74 17.63 -2.94 15.51
CA LYS A 74 16.78 -1.81 15.93
C LYS A 74 15.55 -1.78 15.03
N LEU A 75 14.38 -1.80 15.67
CA LEU A 75 13.09 -1.64 14.99
C LEU A 75 12.75 -0.15 14.95
N ASP A 76 12.72 0.43 13.76
CA ASP A 76 12.27 1.81 13.53
C ASP A 76 10.96 1.78 12.73
N GLY A 77 10.04 2.67 13.06
CA GLY A 77 8.69 2.70 12.47
C GLY A 77 8.30 4.12 12.07
N TYR A 78 7.71 4.25 10.89
CA TYR A 78 7.22 5.49 10.32
C TYR A 78 5.73 5.33 10.03
N ALA A 79 4.95 6.37 10.30
CA ALA A 79 3.54 6.46 9.98
C ALA A 79 3.28 7.79 9.28
N ASP A 80 2.36 7.79 8.33
CA ASP A 80 1.99 8.96 7.54
C ASP A 80 0.53 8.84 7.09
N SER A 81 -0.11 9.97 6.83
CA SER A 81 -1.45 9.99 6.24
C SER A 81 -1.65 11.16 5.29
N ASP A 82 -2.44 10.93 4.25
CA ASP A 82 -3.03 12.04 3.50
C ASP A 82 -4.30 12.55 4.22
N TRP A 83 -4.66 13.82 4.04
CA TRP A 83 -5.95 14.34 4.48
C TRP A 83 -6.86 14.57 3.29
N ALA A 84 -8.05 13.94 3.32
CA ALA A 84 -9.03 14.01 2.25
C ALA A 84 -8.47 13.68 0.85
N GLY A 85 -7.46 12.79 0.76
CA GLY A 85 -6.76 12.51 -0.48
C GLY A 85 -7.63 11.78 -1.53
N SER A 86 -8.71 11.13 -1.12
CA SER A 86 -9.66 10.48 -2.02
C SER A 86 -10.77 11.45 -2.45
N VAL A 87 -10.78 11.84 -3.72
CA VAL A 87 -11.81 12.77 -4.27
C VAL A 87 -13.22 12.19 -4.19
N ASP A 88 -13.36 10.86 -4.27
CA ASP A 88 -14.67 10.19 -4.33
C ASP A 88 -15.45 10.25 -3.01
N ASP A 89 -14.76 10.22 -1.87
CA ASP A 89 -15.38 10.10 -0.54
C ASP A 89 -14.69 10.92 0.56
N MET A 90 -13.72 11.77 0.18
CA MET A 90 -12.90 12.59 1.06
C MET A 90 -12.22 11.82 2.20
N LYS A 91 -12.05 10.50 2.03
CA LYS A 91 -11.33 9.69 3.02
C LYS A 91 -9.83 9.79 2.81
N SER A 92 -9.15 9.79 3.94
CA SER A 92 -7.71 9.73 4.02
C SER A 92 -7.16 8.35 3.65
N THR A 93 -5.89 8.29 3.27
CA THR A 93 -5.08 7.08 3.12
C THR A 93 -4.00 7.11 4.18
N SER A 94 -3.98 6.09 5.04
CA SER A 94 -2.92 5.89 6.03
C SER A 94 -1.86 4.96 5.47
N GLY A 95 -0.60 5.26 5.77
CA GLY A 95 0.53 4.40 5.48
C GLY A 95 1.41 4.22 6.70
N TYR A 96 2.13 3.10 6.74
CA TYR A 96 3.25 2.91 7.65
C TYR A 96 4.34 2.07 7.00
N ALA A 97 5.56 2.20 7.51
CA ALA A 97 6.70 1.39 7.14
C ALA A 97 7.59 1.12 8.37
N PHE A 98 8.04 -0.11 8.53
CA PHE A 98 8.93 -0.56 9.59
C PHE A 98 10.23 -1.08 9.00
N THR A 99 11.35 -0.65 9.56
CA THR A 99 12.70 -1.05 9.17
C THR A 99 13.40 -1.80 10.30
N ILE A 100 14.24 -2.77 9.90
CA ILE A 100 15.19 -3.43 10.80
C ILE A 100 16.55 -3.44 10.11
N GLY A 101 17.55 -2.91 10.80
CA GLY A 101 18.91 -2.81 10.27
C GLY A 101 18.96 -1.92 9.04
N SER A 102 19.29 -2.51 7.88
CA SER A 102 19.51 -1.79 6.62
C SER A 102 18.29 -1.75 5.68
N GLY A 103 17.19 -2.44 6.01
CA GLY A 103 16.07 -2.61 5.10
C GLY A 103 14.70 -2.50 5.77
N VAL A 104 13.68 -2.22 4.96
CA VAL A 104 12.27 -2.23 5.36
C VAL A 104 11.77 -3.67 5.41
N ILE A 105 10.98 -4.02 6.41
CA ILE A 105 10.48 -5.39 6.66
C ILE A 105 8.96 -5.48 6.59
N CYS A 106 8.25 -4.38 6.86
CA CYS A 106 6.79 -4.35 6.86
C CYS A 106 6.33 -2.97 6.42
N TRP A 107 5.32 -2.92 5.56
CA TRP A 107 4.75 -1.68 5.06
C TRP A 107 3.29 -1.90 4.68
N ASN A 108 2.52 -0.82 4.71
CA ASN A 108 1.12 -0.85 4.34
C ASN A 108 0.69 0.52 3.81
N SER A 109 -0.29 0.53 2.92
CA SER A 109 -1.01 1.72 2.49
C SER A 109 -2.48 1.36 2.37
N ARG A 110 -3.33 1.98 3.19
CA ARG A 110 -4.74 1.63 3.31
C ARG A 110 -5.61 2.87 3.39
N LYS A 111 -6.71 2.85 2.66
CA LYS A 111 -7.77 3.85 2.80
C LYS A 111 -8.39 3.76 4.20
N GLN A 112 -8.51 4.88 4.89
CA GLN A 112 -9.19 4.95 6.18
C GLN A 112 -10.67 4.59 6.00
N GLU A 113 -11.26 3.97 7.02
CA GLU A 113 -12.69 3.60 7.01
C GLU A 113 -13.59 4.80 7.31
N VAL A 114 -13.08 5.75 8.11
CA VAL A 114 -13.74 6.98 8.52
C VAL A 114 -13.22 8.18 7.74
N VAL A 115 -14.01 9.26 7.69
CA VAL A 115 -13.61 10.55 7.12
C VAL A 115 -13.04 11.40 8.25
N ALA A 116 -11.73 11.61 8.26
CA ALA A 116 -11.07 12.47 9.23
C ALA A 116 -11.50 13.94 9.05
N GLN A 117 -11.84 14.60 10.16
CA GLN A 117 -12.27 16.00 10.18
C GLN A 117 -11.09 16.98 10.17
N SER A 118 -9.87 16.49 10.39
CA SER A 118 -8.65 17.29 10.34
C SER A 118 -7.45 16.44 9.90
N THR A 119 -6.36 17.11 9.49
CA THR A 119 -5.07 16.46 9.24
C THR A 119 -4.56 15.74 10.48
N THR A 120 -4.68 16.36 11.66
CA THR A 120 -4.27 15.76 12.94
C THR A 120 -5.02 14.47 13.24
N GLU A 121 -6.32 14.42 12.95
CA GLU A 121 -7.12 13.20 13.15
C GLU A 121 -6.70 12.09 12.18
N ALA A 122 -6.44 12.43 10.91
CA ALA A 122 -5.94 11.47 9.94
C ALA A 122 -4.60 10.86 10.39
N GLU A 123 -3.70 11.70 10.92
CA GLU A 123 -2.40 11.26 11.45
C GLU A 123 -2.52 10.43 12.71
N TYR A 124 -3.51 10.74 13.57
CA TYR A 124 -3.77 9.93 14.74
C TYR A 124 -4.23 8.51 14.35
N ILE A 125 -5.06 8.40 13.31
CA ILE A 125 -5.53 7.11 12.79
C ILE A 125 -4.36 6.30 12.18
N SER A 126 -3.47 6.93 11.40
CA SER A 126 -2.29 6.25 10.85
C SER A 126 -1.33 5.78 11.96
N LEU A 127 -1.08 6.64 12.95
CA LEU A 127 -0.23 6.33 14.11
C LEU A 127 -0.81 5.18 14.95
N ALA A 128 -2.12 5.14 15.16
CA ALA A 128 -2.76 4.04 15.88
C ALA A 128 -2.57 2.68 15.17
N ALA A 129 -2.73 2.66 13.84
CA ALA A 129 -2.47 1.46 13.04
C ALA A 129 -1.00 1.03 13.09
N ALA A 130 -0.07 1.99 12.99
CA ALA A 130 1.35 1.72 13.11
C ALA A 130 1.72 1.20 14.51
N ALA A 131 1.18 1.78 15.59
CA ALA A 131 1.44 1.34 16.96
C ALA A 131 1.02 -0.12 17.19
N ASN A 132 -0.15 -0.53 16.67
CA ASN A 132 -0.59 -1.92 16.72
C ASN A 132 0.40 -2.86 16.03
N GLN A 133 0.86 -2.48 14.84
CA GLN A 133 1.86 -3.25 14.10
C GLN A 133 3.21 -3.30 14.83
N ALA A 134 3.64 -2.19 15.44
CA ALA A 134 4.88 -2.11 16.22
C ALA A 134 4.84 -3.02 17.44
N ILE A 135 3.70 -3.06 18.15
CA ILE A 135 3.51 -3.96 19.31
C ILE A 135 3.61 -5.42 18.86
N TRP A 136 3.00 -5.77 17.73
CA TRP A 136 3.08 -7.12 17.17
C TRP A 136 4.52 -7.48 16.77
N LEU A 137 5.21 -6.61 16.03
CA LEU A 137 6.61 -6.81 15.63
C LEU A 137 7.54 -6.94 16.84
N ARG A 138 7.36 -6.11 17.87
CA ARG A 138 8.16 -6.20 19.10
C ARG A 138 7.97 -7.52 19.82
N LYS A 139 6.75 -8.05 19.86
CA LYS A 139 6.47 -9.38 20.43
C LYS A 139 7.15 -10.48 19.60
N LEU A 140 7.04 -10.40 18.27
CA LEU A 140 7.65 -11.35 17.35
C LEU A 140 9.20 -11.40 17.47
N LEU A 141 9.83 -10.26 17.73
CA LEU A 141 11.29 -10.17 17.89
C LEU A 141 11.80 -10.59 19.28
N ALA A 142 10.90 -10.68 20.26
CA ALA A 142 11.23 -11.08 21.63
C ALA A 142 11.05 -12.59 21.86
N ASP A 143 10.40 -13.28 20.94
CA ASP A 143 10.19 -14.74 20.91
C ASP A 143 11.36 -15.43 20.19
#